data_AF-A0A354TMP7-F1
#
_entry.id   AF-A0A354TMP7-F1
#
_cell.length_a   1.000
_cell.length_b   1.000
_cell.length_c   1.000
_cell.angle_alpha   90.00
_cell.angle_beta   90.00
_cell.angle_gamma   90.00
#
_symmetry.space_group_name_H-M   'P 1'
#
loop_
_entity.id
_entity.type
_entity.pdbx_description
1 polymer ?
#
loop_
_entity_poly.entity_id
_entity_poly.type
_entity_poly.pdbx_seq_one_letter_code
_entity_poly.pdbx_strand_id
1 'polypeptide(L)'
;YGLNWGSQTLYRWTETEARRSPALGYAKTKTGSDVDYQDCQRVTEQAMLCSGMRSLPIDNTHYLTIGGLELVDLSKLEVMHKIRVSGTAPGGELLTRNPFWFEYDENQRGNFYFVPEDDQATLYRYAPARQ
;
A
#
# COMPACT_ATOMS: atom_id res chain seq x y z
N TYR A 1 -11.74 6.22 4.18
CA TYR A 1 -11.42 5.42 2.98
C TYR A 1 -11.12 4.00 3.41
N GLY A 2 -11.08 3.06 2.48
CA GLY A 2 -10.93 1.65 2.81
C GLY A 2 -10.99 0.79 1.55
N LEU A 3 -10.61 -0.47 1.70
CA LEU A 3 -10.52 -1.43 0.61
C LEU A 3 -11.23 -2.72 0.99
N ASN A 4 -11.68 -3.47 -0.03
CA ASN A 4 -12.18 -4.83 0.21
C ASN A 4 -11.03 -5.81 0.47
N TRP A 5 -11.40 -7.00 0.92
CA TRP A 5 -10.51 -8.16 0.87
C TRP A 5 -10.05 -8.41 -0.56
N GLY A 6 -8.74 -8.57 -0.74
CA GLY A 6 -8.10 -8.63 -2.07
C GLY A 6 -7.82 -7.26 -2.70
N SER A 7 -8.16 -6.16 -2.03
CA SER A 7 -7.78 -4.78 -2.40
C SER A 7 -8.18 -4.35 -3.83
N GLN A 8 -9.19 -4.96 -4.42
CA GLN A 8 -9.63 -4.64 -5.78
C GLN A 8 -10.55 -3.41 -5.83
N THR A 9 -11.32 -3.16 -4.77
CA THR A 9 -12.29 -2.08 -4.73
C THR A 9 -11.93 -1.10 -3.63
N LEU A 10 -11.78 0.16 -4.00
CA LEU A 10 -11.60 1.27 -3.07
C LEU A 10 -12.95 1.90 -2.74
N TYR A 11 -13.11 2.23 -1.47
CA TYR A 11 -14.32 2.83 -0.91
C TYR A 11 -14.02 4.19 -0.29
N ARG A 12 -14.91 5.14 -0.55
CA ARG A 12 -14.99 6.42 0.15
C ARG A 12 -16.35 6.48 0.85
N TRP A 13 -16.30 6.61 2.17
CA TRP A 13 -17.46 6.97 2.96
C TRP A 13 -17.55 8.49 3.04
N THR A 14 -18.79 8.99 3.08
CA THR A 14 -19.08 10.39 3.34
C THR A 14 -19.81 10.49 4.67
N GLU A 15 -19.43 11.47 5.49
CA GLU A 15 -20.25 11.86 6.61
C GLU A 15 -21.51 12.56 6.11
N THR A 16 -22.64 12.27 6.74
CA THR A 16 -23.90 12.97 6.48
C THR A 16 -24.36 13.58 7.79
N GLU A 17 -24.75 14.85 7.80
CA GLU A 17 -25.18 15.58 9.01
C GLU A 17 -26.29 14.83 9.78
N ALA A 18 -27.11 14.05 9.06
CA ALA A 18 -28.24 13.32 9.63
C ALA A 18 -27.87 11.99 10.34
N ARG A 19 -26.66 11.46 10.16
CA ARG A 19 -26.26 10.19 10.78
C ARG A 19 -24.79 10.23 11.21
N ARG A 20 -24.52 9.98 12.49
CA ARG A 20 -23.21 9.49 12.99
C ARG A 20 -22.86 8.09 12.45
N SER A 21 -23.38 7.73 11.28
CA SER A 21 -23.15 6.46 10.60
C SER A 21 -22.64 6.81 9.20
N PRO A 22 -21.36 6.54 8.91
CA PRO A 22 -20.81 6.83 7.59
C PRO A 22 -21.60 6.09 6.51
N ALA A 23 -22.08 6.83 5.51
CA ALA A 23 -22.70 6.24 4.33
C ALA A 23 -21.62 5.95 3.29
N LEU A 24 -21.74 4.84 2.56
CA LEU A 24 -20.88 4.59 1.41
C LEU A 24 -21.21 5.63 0.33
N GLY A 25 -20.30 6.58 0.10
CA GLY A 25 -20.50 7.65 -0.86
C GLY A 25 -20.00 7.30 -2.26
N TYR A 26 -18.91 6.55 -2.35
CA TYR A 26 -18.31 6.18 -3.64
C TYR A 26 -17.53 4.87 -3.53
N ALA A 27 -17.61 4.03 -4.56
CA ALA A 27 -16.86 2.78 -4.68
C ALA A 27 -16.33 2.65 -6.11
N LYS A 28 -15.07 2.24 -6.26
CA LYS A 28 -14.44 2.06 -7.57
C LYS A 28 -13.49 0.89 -7.56
N THR A 29 -13.57 0.04 -8.58
CA THR A 29 -12.55 -0.99 -8.83
C THR A 29 -11.26 -0.31 -9.27
N LYS A 30 -10.14 -0.62 -8.61
CA LYS A 30 -8.84 -0.06 -8.95
C LYS A 30 -8.50 -0.42 -10.39
N THR A 31 -8.04 0.57 -11.14
CA THR A 31 -7.49 0.38 -12.48
C THR A 31 -6.01 0.70 -12.45
N GLY A 32 -5.24 -0.05 -13.24
CA GLY A 32 -3.82 0.21 -13.41
C GLY A 32 -2.95 -0.10 -12.19
N SER A 33 -3.39 -0.93 -11.23
CA SER A 33 -2.56 -1.35 -10.10
C SER A 33 -1.89 -2.71 -10.36
N ASP A 34 -0.61 -2.82 -10.02
CA ASP A 34 0.20 -4.02 -10.26
C ASP A 34 0.19 -4.98 -9.05
N VAL A 35 -0.19 -4.50 -7.86
CA VAL A 35 -0.16 -5.27 -6.62
C VAL A 35 -1.52 -5.31 -5.93
N ASP A 36 -1.66 -6.23 -4.99
CA ASP A 36 -2.79 -6.24 -4.06
C ASP A 36 -2.34 -5.65 -2.72
N TYR A 37 -2.97 -4.54 -2.33
CA TYR A 37 -2.60 -3.75 -1.17
C TYR A 37 -2.87 -4.52 0.12
N GLN A 38 -1.87 -4.51 1.00
CA GLN A 38 -1.90 -5.14 2.31
C GLN A 38 -1.96 -4.10 3.42
N ASP A 39 -1.33 -2.95 3.21
CA ASP A 39 -1.31 -1.84 4.15
C ASP A 39 -1.29 -0.50 3.39
N CYS A 40 -2.02 0.48 3.91
CA CYS A 40 -2.22 1.76 3.24
C CYS A 40 -2.31 2.88 4.26
N GLN A 41 -1.60 3.98 4.00
CA GLN A 41 -1.62 5.16 4.84
C GLN A 41 -1.85 6.42 4.01
N ARG A 42 -2.61 7.34 4.57
CA ARG A 42 -2.84 8.63 3.96
C ARG A 42 -1.60 9.49 4.13
N VAL A 43 -1.01 9.94 3.01
CA VAL A 43 0.23 10.74 3.01
C VAL A 43 -0.02 12.22 2.73
N THR A 44 -1.18 12.56 2.14
CA THR A 44 -1.67 13.94 1.99
C THR A 44 -3.20 13.96 2.08
N GLU A 45 -3.80 15.15 1.98
CA GLU A 45 -5.26 15.24 1.97
C GLU A 45 -5.92 14.46 0.81
N GLN A 46 -5.23 14.39 -0.33
CA GLN A 46 -5.73 13.81 -1.57
C GLN A 46 -5.02 12.52 -1.98
N ALA A 47 -4.02 12.05 -1.22
CA ALA A 47 -3.24 10.88 -1.62
C ALA A 47 -3.02 9.89 -0.49
N MET A 48 -2.97 8.62 -0.88
CA MET A 48 -2.66 7.48 -0.03
C MET A 48 -1.51 6.69 -0.63
N LEU A 49 -0.56 6.28 0.20
CA LEU A 49 0.52 5.39 -0.18
C LEU A 49 0.19 3.99 0.35
N CYS A 50 0.15 3.02 -0.56
CA CYS A 50 -0.18 1.64 -0.26
C CYS A 50 1.01 0.73 -0.57
N SER A 51 1.33 -0.19 0.33
CA SER A 51 2.20 -1.33 0.04
C SER A 51 1.37 -2.55 -0.32
N GLY A 52 1.94 -3.42 -1.15
CA GLY A 52 1.27 -4.65 -1.51
C GLY A 52 2.17 -5.65 -2.20
N MET A 53 1.57 -6.80 -2.48
CA MET A 53 2.17 -7.86 -3.26
C MET A 53 1.12 -8.51 -4.15
N ARG A 54 1.55 -9.14 -5.25
CA ARG A 54 0.68 -9.93 -6.10
C ARG A 54 1.42 -11.13 -6.65
N SER A 55 0.77 -12.29 -6.63
CA SER A 55 1.25 -13.48 -7.31
C SER A 55 0.71 -13.51 -8.73
N LEU A 56 1.62 -13.51 -9.69
CA LEU A 56 1.35 -13.56 -11.12
C LEU A 56 1.61 -14.97 -11.62
N PRO A 57 0.65 -15.63 -12.30
CA PRO A 57 0.92 -16.92 -12.93
C PRO A 57 1.93 -16.73 -14.06
N ILE A 58 3.01 -17.51 -14.04
CA ILE A 58 3.93 -17.64 -15.19
C ILE A 58 3.36 -18.71 -16.13
N ASP A 59 2.92 -19.83 -15.54
CA ASP A 59 2.23 -20.93 -16.20
C ASP A 59 1.21 -21.57 -15.22
N ASN A 60 0.71 -22.76 -15.55
CA ASN A 60 -0.32 -23.44 -14.74
C ASN A 60 0.18 -23.90 -13.35
N THR A 61 1.48 -23.95 -13.12
CA THR A 61 2.13 -24.52 -11.93
C THR A 61 3.06 -23.55 -11.21
N HIS A 62 3.54 -22.51 -11.89
CA HIS A 62 4.51 -21.56 -11.35
C HIS A 62 3.94 -20.15 -11.22
N TYR A 63 4.27 -19.50 -10.12
CA TYR A 63 3.87 -18.13 -9.83
C TYR A 63 5.09 -17.28 -9.50
N LEU A 64 5.10 -16.05 -10.01
CA LEU A 64 6.02 -15.00 -9.60
C LEU A 64 5.28 -14.05 -8.65
N THR A 65 5.76 -13.94 -7.42
CA THR A 65 5.24 -12.91 -6.50
C THR A 65 6.06 -11.64 -6.65
N ILE A 66 5.37 -10.54 -6.95
CA ILE A 66 5.98 -9.20 -7.06
C ILE A 66 5.52 -8.33 -5.89
N GLY A 67 6.40 -7.44 -5.44
CA GLY A 67 6.13 -6.43 -4.42
C GLY A 67 6.17 -5.01 -4.99
N GLY A 68 5.45 -4.09 -4.35
CA GLY A 68 5.44 -2.70 -4.78
C GLY A 68 4.76 -1.75 -3.80
N LEU A 69 5.03 -0.47 -4.02
CA LEU A 69 4.30 0.64 -3.41
C LEU A 69 3.56 1.41 -4.50
N GLU A 70 2.34 1.85 -4.22
CA GLU A 70 1.55 2.65 -5.15
C GLU A 70 0.96 3.87 -4.46
N LEU A 71 1.09 5.03 -5.10
CA LEU A 71 0.43 6.26 -4.69
C LEU A 71 -0.93 6.34 -5.36
N VAL A 72 -1.99 6.52 -4.57
CA VAL A 72 -3.37 6.55 -5.02
C VAL A 72 -3.98 7.92 -4.82
N ASP A 73 -4.60 8.47 -5.87
CA ASP A 73 -5.44 9.67 -5.83
C ASP A 73 -6.77 9.33 -5.14
N LEU A 74 -7.04 9.91 -3.98
CA LEU A 74 -8.25 9.68 -3.19
C LEU A 74 -9.49 10.43 -3.73
N SER A 75 -9.31 11.40 -4.62
CA SER A 75 -10.41 12.09 -5.29
C SER A 75 -10.99 11.25 -6.43
N LYS A 76 -10.13 10.53 -7.16
CA LYS A 76 -10.49 9.69 -8.31
C LYS A 76 -10.49 8.19 -8.03
N LEU A 77 -9.90 7.78 -6.90
CA LEU A 77 -9.60 6.39 -6.55
C LEU A 77 -8.78 5.68 -7.63
N GLU A 78 -7.68 6.29 -8.07
CA GLU A 78 -6.81 5.82 -9.16
C GLU A 78 -5.34 5.80 -8.76
N VAL A 79 -4.57 4.87 -9.33
CA VAL A 79 -3.12 4.79 -9.14
C VAL A 79 -2.43 5.93 -9.91
N MET A 80 -1.70 6.78 -9.20
CA MET A 80 -0.91 7.88 -9.76
C MET A 80 0.51 7.46 -10.09
N HIS A 81 1.15 6.74 -9.16
CA HIS A 81 2.55 6.35 -9.27
C HIS A 81 2.77 4.95 -8.72
N LYS A 82 3.78 4.26 -9.28
CA LYS A 82 4.16 2.91 -8.89
C LYS A 82 5.66 2.86 -8.62
N ILE A 83 6.02 2.21 -7.53
CA ILE A 83 7.39 1.90 -7.15
C ILE A 83 7.49 0.39 -7.05
N ARG A 84 8.28 -0.22 -7.94
CA ARG A 84 8.57 -1.66 -7.85
C ARG A 84 9.57 -1.87 -6.71
N VAL A 85 9.27 -2.82 -5.82
CA VAL A 85 10.13 -3.17 -4.70
C VAL A 85 10.47 -4.65 -4.82
N SER A 86 11.74 -4.96 -5.05
CA SER A 86 12.25 -6.32 -5.21
C SER A 86 13.01 -6.84 -3.98
N GLY A 87 13.02 -6.08 -2.87
CA GLY A 87 13.71 -6.47 -1.66
C GLY A 87 12.92 -7.49 -0.83
N THR A 88 13.63 -8.39 -0.18
CA THR A 88 13.08 -9.37 0.76
C THR A 88 13.78 -9.28 2.11
N ALA A 89 13.08 -9.70 3.16
CA ALA A 89 13.71 -10.07 4.43
C ALA A 89 14.64 -11.29 4.25
N PRO A 90 15.55 -11.57 5.21
CA PRO A 90 16.39 -12.76 5.18
C PRO A 90 15.62 -14.09 5.10
N GLY A 91 14.38 -14.13 5.61
CA GLY A 91 13.49 -15.29 5.50
C GLY A 91 12.87 -15.48 4.11
N GLY A 92 13.01 -14.50 3.21
CA GLY A 92 12.49 -14.53 1.84
C GLY A 92 11.15 -13.82 1.66
N GLU A 93 10.55 -13.29 2.72
CA GLU A 93 9.33 -12.50 2.68
C GLU A 93 9.57 -11.19 1.92
N LEU A 94 8.66 -10.83 1.01
CA LEU A 94 8.72 -9.54 0.33
C LEU A 94 8.55 -8.41 1.33
N LEU A 95 9.43 -7.40 1.28
CA LEU A 95 9.38 -6.25 2.18
C LEU A 95 8.03 -5.54 2.19
N THR A 96 7.33 -5.51 1.05
CA THR A 96 6.04 -4.80 0.90
C THR A 96 4.85 -5.55 1.47
N ARG A 97 5.07 -6.72 2.08
CA ARG A 97 4.10 -7.36 2.98
C ARG A 97 3.88 -6.45 4.21
N ASN A 98 2.68 -6.50 4.78
CA ASN A 98 2.33 -5.68 5.94
C ASN A 98 3.09 -6.13 7.21
N PRO A 99 3.32 -5.21 8.18
CA PRO A 99 2.98 -3.78 8.12
C PRO A 99 4.01 -2.89 7.39
N PHE A 100 3.52 -1.74 6.92
CA PHE A 100 4.28 -0.72 6.21
C PHE A 100 4.00 0.69 6.75
N TRP A 101 5.05 1.48 6.97
CA TRP A 101 4.94 2.88 7.38
C TRP A 101 5.82 3.81 6.53
N PHE A 102 5.36 5.04 6.33
CA PHE A 102 6.07 6.09 5.63
C PHE A 102 5.92 7.41 6.36
N GLU A 103 7.03 8.11 6.53
CA GLU A 103 7.03 9.45 7.10
C GLU A 103 8.13 10.33 6.50
N TYR A 104 7.95 11.64 6.63
CA TYR A 104 9.02 12.59 6.36
C TYR A 104 9.85 12.83 7.62
N ASP A 105 11.17 12.93 7.47
CA ASP A 105 12.02 13.45 8.54
C ASP A 105 11.93 14.98 8.64
N GLU A 106 12.64 15.56 9.60
CA GLU A 106 12.71 17.01 9.83
C GLU A 106 13.17 17.82 8.60
N ASN A 107 13.87 17.18 7.66
CA ASN A 107 14.38 17.79 6.42
C ASN A 107 13.48 17.47 5.21
N GLN A 108 12.25 17.02 5.43
CA GLN A 108 11.29 16.65 4.37
C GLN A 108 11.77 15.50 3.49
N ARG A 109 12.58 14.59 4.03
CA ARG A 109 13.06 13.42 3.30
C ARG A 109 12.26 12.19 3.73
N GLY A 110 11.79 11.42 2.75
CA GLY A 110 10.93 10.27 2.99
C GLY A 110 11.68 9.07 3.57
N ASN A 111 11.15 8.50 4.65
CA ASN A 111 11.62 7.29 5.30
C ASN A 111 10.56 6.19 5.14
N PHE A 112 10.99 5.00 4.76
CA PHE A 112 10.13 3.84 4.61
C PHE A 112 10.48 2.80 5.67
N TYR A 113 9.45 2.20 6.25
CA TYR A 113 9.57 1.19 7.28
C TYR A 113 8.76 -0.04 6.91
N PHE A 114 9.35 -1.22 7.09
CA PHE A 114 8.74 -2.50 6.75
C PHE A 114 8.97 -3.51 7.87
N VAL A 115 7.99 -4.38 8.07
CA VAL A 115 8.08 -5.53 8.98
C VAL A 115 7.39 -6.72 8.30
N PRO A 116 8.01 -7.36 7.31
CA PRO A 116 7.32 -8.35 6.48
C PRO A 116 7.14 -9.74 7.15
N GLU A 117 7.88 -10.03 8.22
CA GLU A 117 7.84 -11.34 8.90
C GLU A 117 6.67 -11.46 9.90
N ASP A 118 6.17 -12.69 10.06
CA ASP A 118 5.20 -13.04 11.10
C ASP A 118 5.93 -13.48 12.39
N ASP A 119 5.25 -13.39 13.55
CA ASP A 119 5.66 -13.85 14.89
C ASP A 119 6.93 -13.23 15.51
N GLN A 120 8.07 -13.30 14.81
CA GLN A 120 9.38 -12.76 15.21
C GLN A 120 9.85 -11.81 14.11
N ALA A 121 9.75 -10.51 14.35
CA ALA A 121 9.81 -9.55 13.27
C ALA A 121 10.95 -8.52 13.42
N THR A 122 11.50 -8.09 12.28
CA THR A 122 12.55 -7.07 12.23
C THR A 122 12.00 -5.80 11.59
N LEU A 123 12.29 -4.64 12.20
CA LEU A 123 11.97 -3.35 11.59
C LEU A 123 13.06 -2.95 10.60
N TYR A 124 12.75 -3.02 9.31
CA TYR A 124 13.62 -2.52 8.25
C TYR A 124 13.31 -1.05 8.01
N ARG A 125 14.34 -0.20 8.08
CA ARG A 125 14.24 1.22 7.78
C ARG A 125 15.07 1.57 6.55
N TYR A 126 14.42 2.16 5.55
CA TYR A 126 15.05 2.73 4.37
C TYR A 126 14.96 4.25 4.45
N ALA A 127 16.09 4.87 4.74
CA ALA A 127 16.24 6.31 4.81
C ALA A 127 17.08 6.81 3.63
N PRO A 128 16.90 8.07 3.20
CA PRO A 128 17.72 8.65 2.15
C PRO A 128 19.19 8.67 2.54
N ALA A 129 20.07 8.45 1.56
CA ALA A 129 21.51 8.46 1.81
C ALA A 129 21.92 9.79 2.46
N ARG A 130 22.83 9.72 3.44
CA ARG A 130 23.46 10.93 3.98
C ARG A 130 24.30 11.53 2.86
N GLN A 131 24.04 12.80 2.56
CA GLN A 131 24.89 13.62 1.69
C GLN A 131 26.15 14.02 2.46
#